data_AF-A0A8A8CY81-F1
#
_entry.id   AF-A0A8A8CY81-F1
#
_cell.length_a   1.000
_cell.length_b   1.000
_cell.length_c   1.000
_cell.angle_alpha   90.00
_cell.angle_beta   90.00
_cell.angle_gamma   90.00
#
_symmetry.space_group_name_H-M   'P 1'
#
loop_
_entity.id
_entity.type
_entity.pdbx_description
1 polymer ?
#
loop_
_entity_poly.entity_id
_entity_poly.type
_entity_poly.pdbx_seq_one_letter_code
_entity_poly.pdbx_strand_id
1 'polypeptide(L)'
;MARISVAAAGGKNRVAFLDTIAVSEIGSPLLAKSDDGYNVLVGATASRPLLFASYAAHPNVLNRQIRVPSTAAGRYQILTRWWRIYQAQMKLPDFGPVSQDRYALQQLREHGALALIDAGRFREAIAKVSNVWASLPGAGYGQHENDIEKLLAAYRAAGGEVIA
;
A
#
# COMPACT_ATOMS: atom_id res chain seq x y z
N MET A 1 1.78 -11.24 1.85
CA MET A 1 3.13 -10.63 1.81
C MET A 1 3.42 -10.08 0.43
N ALA A 2 4.19 -8.98 0.38
CA ALA A 2 4.64 -8.32 -0.84
C ALA A 2 5.34 -9.31 -1.78
N ARG A 3 5.22 -9.11 -3.10
CA ARG A 3 5.78 -10.02 -4.12
C ARG A 3 7.17 -9.64 -4.58
N ILE A 4 7.62 -8.42 -4.30
CA ILE A 4 9.00 -8.00 -4.54
C ILE A 4 9.96 -8.77 -3.62
N SER A 5 11.08 -9.25 -4.17
CA SER A 5 12.11 -9.90 -3.36
C SER A 5 12.73 -8.94 -2.35
N VAL A 6 13.21 -9.47 -1.22
CA VAL A 6 13.92 -8.69 -0.19
C VAL A 6 15.10 -7.91 -0.79
N ALA A 7 15.87 -8.56 -1.66
CA ALA A 7 17.00 -7.94 -2.34
C ALA A 7 16.56 -6.77 -3.23
N ALA A 8 15.50 -6.94 -4.03
CA ALA A 8 15.00 -5.88 -4.90
C ALA A 8 14.30 -4.75 -4.14
N ALA A 9 13.70 -5.03 -2.97
CA ALA A 9 13.15 -4.02 -2.08
C ALA A 9 14.24 -3.18 -1.40
N GLY A 10 15.43 -3.78 -1.18
CA GLY A 10 16.54 -3.18 -0.44
C GLY A 10 16.51 -3.47 1.07
N GLY A 11 15.84 -4.54 1.49
CA GLY A 11 15.84 -5.01 2.88
C GLY A 11 14.49 -5.53 3.37
N LYS A 12 14.52 -6.36 4.42
CA LYS A 12 13.32 -6.98 5.01
C LYS A 12 12.37 -5.96 5.63
N ASN A 13 12.91 -4.89 6.22
CA ASN A 13 12.10 -3.81 6.81
C ASN A 13 11.24 -3.12 5.76
N ARG A 14 11.74 -2.94 4.54
CA ARG A 14 10.96 -2.35 3.44
C ARG A 14 9.83 -3.27 2.98
N VAL A 15 10.09 -4.57 2.88
CA VAL A 15 9.06 -5.59 2.58
C VAL A 15 7.98 -5.61 3.68
N ALA A 16 8.39 -5.62 4.94
CA ALA A 16 7.47 -5.57 6.07
C ALA A 16 6.63 -4.28 6.07
N PHE A 17 7.22 -3.14 5.70
CA PHE A 17 6.49 -1.88 5.59
C PHE A 17 5.45 -1.89 4.48
N LEU A 18 5.74 -2.52 3.34
CA LEU A 18 4.74 -2.75 2.29
C LEU A 18 3.56 -3.60 2.79
N ASP A 19 3.85 -4.64 3.58
CA ASP A 19 2.81 -5.46 4.22
C ASP A 19 1.96 -4.66 5.20
N THR A 20 2.57 -3.75 5.98
CA THR A 20 1.85 -2.83 6.85
C THR A 20 0.89 -1.92 6.08
N ILE A 21 1.32 -1.36 4.94
CA ILE A 21 0.45 -0.51 4.12
C ILE A 21 -0.76 -1.31 3.61
N ALA A 22 -0.54 -2.55 3.15
CA ALA A 22 -1.63 -3.43 2.69
C ALA A 22 -2.65 -3.71 3.81
N VAL A 23 -2.16 -4.00 5.03
CA VAL A 23 -3.02 -4.21 6.21
C VAL A 23 -3.79 -2.93 6.56
N SER A 24 -3.16 -1.76 6.44
CA SER A 24 -3.78 -0.47 6.73
C SER A 24 -4.93 -0.17 5.75
N GLU A 25 -4.67 -0.31 4.45
CA GLU A 25 -5.58 0.10 3.38
C GLU A 25 -6.73 -0.91 3.15
N ILE A 26 -6.47 -2.21 3.31
CA ILE A 26 -7.41 -3.28 2.91
C ILE A 26 -7.93 -4.09 4.11
N GLY A 27 -7.10 -4.27 5.14
CA GLY A 27 -7.41 -5.10 6.30
C GLY A 27 -7.26 -6.60 6.06
N SER A 28 -6.78 -7.32 7.08
CA SER A 28 -6.46 -8.76 7.00
C SER A 28 -7.59 -9.65 6.45
N PRO A 29 -8.88 -9.44 6.80
CA PRO A 29 -9.95 -10.31 6.29
C PRO A 29 -10.15 -10.22 4.77
N LEU A 30 -9.95 -9.05 4.16
CA LEU A 30 -10.09 -8.88 2.71
C LEU A 30 -8.80 -9.27 1.98
N LEU A 31 -7.62 -9.06 2.59
CA LEU A 31 -6.36 -9.61 2.08
C LEU A 31 -6.46 -11.14 1.90
N ALA A 32 -7.04 -11.85 2.86
CA ALA A 32 -7.23 -13.31 2.80
C ALA A 32 -8.25 -13.80 1.75
N LYS A 33 -9.09 -12.90 1.21
CA LYS A 33 -10.13 -13.21 0.21
C LYS A 33 -9.81 -12.67 -1.19
N SER A 34 -8.58 -12.24 -1.40
CA SER A 34 -8.07 -11.64 -2.63
C SER A 34 -6.70 -12.23 -2.96
N ASP A 35 -6.05 -11.76 -4.04
CA ASP A 35 -4.63 -12.05 -4.25
C ASP A 35 -3.80 -11.15 -3.34
N ASP A 36 -3.89 -11.37 -2.03
CA ASP A 36 -3.17 -10.61 -1.00
C ASP A 36 -3.30 -9.07 -1.15
N GLY A 37 -4.49 -8.62 -1.59
CA GLY A 37 -4.81 -7.22 -1.83
C GLY A 37 -4.49 -6.69 -3.23
N TYR A 38 -3.67 -7.37 -4.03
CA TYR A 38 -3.17 -6.86 -5.31
C TYR A 38 -4.25 -6.62 -6.36
N ASN A 39 -5.37 -7.33 -6.28
CA ASN A 39 -6.51 -7.18 -7.18
C ASN A 39 -7.71 -6.43 -6.58
N VAL A 40 -7.56 -5.78 -5.41
CA VAL A 40 -8.67 -5.14 -4.71
C VAL A 40 -9.04 -3.78 -5.31
N LEU A 41 -10.32 -3.54 -5.55
CA LEU A 41 -10.87 -2.23 -5.89
C LEU A 41 -11.35 -1.50 -4.64
N VAL A 42 -11.24 -0.17 -4.65
CA VAL A 42 -11.72 0.68 -3.55
C VAL A 42 -13.22 0.45 -3.26
N GLY A 43 -13.57 0.44 -1.97
CA GLY A 43 -14.92 0.14 -1.49
C GLY A 43 -15.25 -1.35 -1.39
N ALA A 44 -14.28 -2.23 -1.68
CA ALA A 44 -14.38 -3.64 -1.34
C ALA A 44 -14.43 -3.84 0.18
N THR A 45 -15.15 -4.87 0.62
CA THR A 45 -15.12 -5.36 2.00
C THR A 45 -14.96 -6.87 2.01
N ALA A 46 -14.59 -7.46 3.14
CA ALA A 46 -14.49 -8.92 3.24
C ALA A 46 -15.84 -9.65 3.04
N SER A 47 -16.97 -8.98 3.27
CA SER A 47 -18.31 -9.52 2.99
C SER A 47 -18.76 -9.27 1.55
N ARG A 48 -18.24 -8.23 0.90
CA ARG A 48 -18.51 -7.90 -0.50
C ARG A 48 -17.20 -7.54 -1.22
N PRO A 49 -16.36 -8.54 -1.58
CA PRO A 49 -15.12 -8.26 -2.29
C PRO A 49 -15.40 -7.64 -3.65
N LEU A 50 -14.67 -6.57 -3.99
CA LEU A 50 -14.65 -5.99 -5.32
C LEU A 50 -13.24 -6.16 -5.87
N LEU A 51 -13.07 -7.06 -6.84
CA LEU A 51 -11.77 -7.44 -7.37
C LEU A 51 -11.73 -7.21 -8.89
N PHE A 52 -10.58 -6.82 -9.42
CA PHE A 52 -10.36 -6.79 -10.87
C PHE A 52 -9.71 -8.10 -11.37
N ALA A 53 -9.93 -8.42 -12.65
CA ALA A 53 -9.58 -9.73 -13.22
C ALA A 53 -8.23 -9.79 -13.94
N SER A 54 -7.64 -8.65 -14.30
CA SER A 54 -6.39 -8.58 -15.07
C SER A 54 -5.43 -7.54 -14.54
N TYR A 55 -4.16 -7.90 -14.49
CA TYR A 55 -3.06 -7.04 -14.10
C TYR A 55 -2.43 -6.27 -15.27
N ALA A 56 -2.89 -6.46 -16.51
CA ALA A 56 -2.27 -5.84 -17.69
C ALA A 56 -2.20 -4.30 -17.61
N ALA A 57 -3.17 -3.68 -16.93
CA ALA A 57 -3.18 -2.24 -16.68
C ALA A 57 -3.94 -1.96 -15.37
N HIS A 58 -3.76 -0.74 -14.84
CA HIS A 58 -4.59 -0.27 -13.74
C HIS A 58 -6.06 -0.26 -14.17
N PRO A 59 -7.00 -0.81 -13.38
CA PRO A 59 -8.36 -1.09 -13.83
C PRO A 59 -9.18 0.16 -14.16
N ASN A 60 -8.81 1.31 -13.58
CA ASN A 60 -9.46 2.61 -13.80
C ASN A 60 -10.99 2.58 -13.60
N VAL A 61 -11.45 1.78 -12.65
CA VAL A 61 -12.86 1.68 -12.29
C VAL A 61 -13.16 2.75 -11.24
N LEU A 62 -13.97 3.74 -11.60
CA LEU A 62 -14.44 4.76 -10.67
C LEU A 62 -15.59 4.21 -9.81
N ASN A 63 -15.34 3.97 -8.53
CA ASN A 63 -16.40 3.62 -7.59
C ASN A 63 -17.08 4.89 -7.06
N ARG A 64 -18.34 5.10 -7.43
CA ARG A 64 -19.19 6.21 -6.97
C ARG A 64 -20.06 5.86 -5.75
N GLN A 65 -20.05 4.60 -5.31
CA GLN A 65 -20.88 4.11 -4.20
C GLN A 65 -20.25 4.34 -2.82
N ILE A 66 -19.16 5.11 -2.74
CA ILE A 66 -18.45 5.46 -1.52
C ILE A 66 -18.51 6.97 -1.31
N ARG A 67 -18.33 7.42 -0.07
CA ARG A 67 -18.47 8.84 0.33
C ARG A 67 -17.63 9.79 -0.53
N VAL A 68 -16.41 9.36 -0.90
CA VAL A 68 -15.52 10.11 -1.79
C VAL A 68 -15.24 9.22 -3.00
N PRO A 69 -15.83 9.51 -4.18
CA PRO A 69 -15.61 8.71 -5.38
C PRO A 69 -14.13 8.54 -5.69
N SER A 70 -13.70 7.32 -5.96
CA SER A 70 -12.28 6.99 -6.10
C SER A 70 -12.05 5.93 -7.17
N THR A 71 -10.86 5.98 -7.77
CA THR A 71 -10.36 4.97 -8.70
C THR A 71 -9.32 4.06 -8.05
N ALA A 72 -9.14 4.16 -6.73
CA ALA A 72 -8.11 3.42 -6.02
C ALA A 72 -8.22 1.91 -6.26
N ALA A 73 -7.09 1.29 -6.56
CA ALA A 73 -7.01 -0.14 -6.80
C ALA A 73 -5.67 -0.73 -6.36
N GLY A 74 -5.67 -2.04 -6.21
CA GLY A 74 -4.52 -2.82 -5.83
C GLY A 74 -4.16 -2.72 -4.36
N ARG A 75 -3.04 -3.37 -4.02
CA ARG A 75 -2.62 -3.63 -2.64
C ARG A 75 -2.36 -2.36 -1.85
N TYR A 76 -2.01 -1.29 -2.56
CA TYR A 76 -1.67 0.02 -2.02
C TYR A 76 -2.69 1.11 -2.39
N GLN A 77 -3.89 0.70 -2.85
CA GLN A 77 -5.01 1.58 -3.20
C GLN A 77 -4.59 2.79 -4.07
N ILE A 78 -3.86 2.48 -5.14
CA ILE A 78 -3.24 3.46 -6.04
C ILE A 78 -4.33 4.10 -6.91
N LEU A 79 -4.34 5.43 -7.03
CA LEU A 79 -5.25 6.14 -7.94
C LEU A 79 -4.73 6.10 -9.39
N THR A 80 -5.62 5.92 -10.38
CA THR A 80 -5.23 5.86 -11.81
C THR A 80 -4.39 7.07 -12.23
N ARG A 81 -4.74 8.28 -11.74
CA ARG A 81 -4.05 9.53 -12.10
C ARG A 81 -2.56 9.51 -11.75
N TRP A 82 -2.21 8.91 -10.61
CA TRP A 82 -0.83 8.78 -10.15
C TRP A 82 -0.16 7.60 -10.82
N TRP A 83 -0.85 6.47 -10.90
CA TRP A 83 -0.35 5.28 -11.58
C TRP A 83 0.19 5.60 -12.98
N ARG A 84 -0.57 6.34 -13.80
CA ARG A 84 -0.16 6.69 -15.17
C ARG A 84 1.18 7.43 -15.23
N ILE A 85 1.44 8.33 -14.27
CA ILE A 85 2.68 9.11 -14.19
C ILE A 85 3.86 8.19 -13.86
N TYR A 86 3.74 7.42 -12.78
CA TYR A 86 4.81 6.55 -12.31
C TYR A 86 5.04 5.35 -13.22
N GLN A 87 4.00 4.81 -13.85
CA GLN A 87 4.13 3.76 -14.86
C GLN A 87 5.04 4.21 -16.00
N ALA A 88 4.84 5.42 -16.51
CA ALA A 88 5.70 5.99 -17.57
C ALA A 88 7.11 6.30 -17.04
N GLN A 89 7.22 7.00 -15.90
CA GLN A 89 8.50 7.41 -15.32
C GLN A 89 9.40 6.23 -14.97
N MET A 90 8.83 5.15 -14.44
CA MET A 90 9.56 3.96 -13.98
C MET A 90 9.56 2.82 -15.00
N LYS A 91 8.91 3.01 -16.16
CA LYS A 91 8.73 1.99 -17.20
C LYS A 91 8.16 0.67 -16.65
N LEU A 92 7.11 0.78 -15.82
CA LEU A 92 6.46 -0.41 -15.25
C LEU A 92 5.67 -1.13 -16.35
N PRO A 93 5.89 -2.46 -16.54
CA PRO A 93 5.34 -3.19 -17.69
C PRO A 93 3.83 -3.42 -17.59
N ASP A 94 3.29 -3.43 -16.37
CA ASP A 94 1.93 -3.81 -16.05
C ASP A 94 1.50 -3.21 -14.70
N PHE A 95 0.29 -3.51 -14.25
CA PHE A 95 -0.20 -3.23 -12.89
C PHE A 95 -0.11 -4.48 -11.99
N GLY A 96 0.79 -5.41 -12.30
CA GLY A 96 1.01 -6.63 -11.54
C GLY A 96 1.61 -6.40 -10.16
N PRO A 97 1.66 -7.43 -9.31
CA PRO A 97 2.08 -7.27 -7.92
C PRO A 97 3.44 -6.60 -7.72
N VAL A 98 4.46 -7.01 -8.48
CA VAL A 98 5.82 -6.43 -8.39
C VAL A 98 5.83 -4.97 -8.86
N SER A 99 5.03 -4.63 -9.87
CA SER A 99 4.92 -3.24 -10.36
C SER A 99 4.23 -2.34 -9.33
N GLN A 100 3.20 -2.85 -8.64
CA GLN A 100 2.58 -2.15 -7.51
C GLN A 100 3.56 -1.97 -6.33
N ASP A 101 4.37 -2.98 -6.00
CA ASP A 101 5.38 -2.90 -4.94
C ASP A 101 6.44 -1.85 -5.24
N ARG A 102 6.93 -1.82 -6.49
CA ARG A 102 7.87 -0.81 -6.96
C ARG A 102 7.28 0.59 -6.87
N TYR A 103 6.02 0.76 -7.26
CA TYR A 103 5.31 2.03 -7.08
C TYR A 103 5.28 2.45 -5.60
N ALA A 104 4.89 1.55 -4.69
CA ALA A 104 4.83 1.88 -3.26
C ALA A 104 6.21 2.23 -2.68
N LEU A 105 7.26 1.49 -3.05
CA LEU A 105 8.64 1.82 -2.69
C LEU A 105 9.10 3.17 -3.26
N GLN A 106 8.64 3.53 -4.46
CA GLN A 106 8.90 4.84 -5.04
C GLN A 106 8.27 5.96 -4.22
N GLN A 107 7.02 5.79 -3.77
CA GLN A 107 6.38 6.76 -2.88
C GLN A 107 7.16 6.91 -1.56
N LEU A 108 7.58 5.80 -0.96
CA LEU A 108 8.39 5.79 0.26
C LEU A 108 9.73 6.51 0.05
N ARG A 109 10.34 6.36 -1.13
CA ARG A 109 11.59 7.03 -1.48
C ARG A 109 11.43 8.53 -1.59
N GLU A 110 10.43 9.00 -2.34
CA GLU A 110 10.21 10.43 -2.59
C GLU A 110 9.82 11.20 -1.33
N HIS A 111 9.19 10.53 -0.37
CA HIS A 111 8.84 11.11 0.93
C HIS A 111 9.95 10.96 1.99
N GLY A 112 11.11 10.39 1.62
CA GLY A 112 12.24 10.23 2.53
C GLY A 112 12.05 9.18 3.63
N ALA A 113 11.10 8.27 3.47
CA ALA A 113 10.78 7.26 4.49
C ALA A 113 11.74 6.07 4.48
N LEU A 114 12.38 5.75 3.33
CA LEU A 114 13.23 4.56 3.22
C LEU A 114 14.36 4.51 4.26
N ALA A 115 15.08 5.61 4.47
CA ALA A 115 16.16 5.66 5.46
C ALA A 115 15.65 5.45 6.90
N LEU A 116 14.44 5.92 7.20
CA LEU A 116 13.80 5.72 8.50
C LEU A 116 13.37 4.25 8.69
N ILE A 117 12.81 3.63 7.64
CA ILE A 117 12.43 2.22 7.62
C ILE A 117 13.67 1.33 7.82
N ASP A 118 14.76 1.63 7.12
CA ASP A 118 16.01 0.89 7.22
C ASP A 118 16.62 1.01 8.63
N ALA A 119 16.50 2.19 9.26
CA ALA A 119 16.94 2.43 10.63
C ALA A 119 15.97 1.91 11.71
N GLY A 120 14.86 1.25 11.34
CA GLY A 120 13.85 0.75 12.28
C GLY A 120 13.04 1.85 12.98
N ARG A 121 13.07 3.09 12.47
CA ARG A 121 12.33 4.26 12.99
C ARG A 121 10.90 4.29 12.45
N PHE A 122 10.14 3.24 12.77
CA PHE A 122 8.84 2.94 12.14
C PHE A 122 7.82 4.10 12.23
N ARG A 123 7.62 4.67 13.42
CA ARG A 123 6.61 5.73 13.63
C ARG A 123 6.91 6.97 12.78
N GLU A 124 8.18 7.33 12.68
CA GLU A 124 8.63 8.46 11.88
C GLU A 124 8.47 8.18 10.39
N ALA A 125 8.74 6.95 9.95
CA ALA A 125 8.47 6.53 8.57
C ALA A 125 6.98 6.62 8.23
N ILE A 126 6.07 6.18 9.11
CA ILE A 126 4.61 6.32 8.92
C ILE A 126 4.22 7.79 8.80
N ALA A 127 4.72 8.65 9.70
CA ALA A 127 4.43 10.08 9.67
C ALA A 127 4.91 10.75 8.36
N LYS A 128 6.00 10.27 7.76
CA LYS A 128 6.50 10.79 6.48
C LYS A 128 5.58 10.50 5.29
N VAL A 129 4.76 9.46 5.37
CA VAL A 129 3.93 9.00 4.25
C VAL A 129 2.44 9.01 4.53
N SER A 130 2.00 9.61 5.63
CA SER A 130 0.58 9.71 5.97
C SER A 130 -0.23 10.41 4.88
N ASN A 131 0.37 11.39 4.20
CA ASN A 131 -0.27 12.09 3.08
C ASN A 131 -0.44 11.21 1.82
N VAL A 132 0.21 10.04 1.73
CA VAL A 132 0.10 9.15 0.55
C VAL A 132 -1.09 8.20 0.68
N TRP A 133 -1.30 7.66 1.89
CA TRP A 133 -2.30 6.63 2.18
C TRP A 133 -3.29 7.13 3.22
N ALA A 134 -4.54 7.29 2.82
CA ALA A 134 -5.57 7.92 3.64
C ALA A 134 -5.92 7.13 4.91
N SER A 135 -5.60 5.83 4.96
CA SER A 135 -5.80 4.99 6.13
C SER A 135 -4.72 5.12 7.21
N LEU A 136 -3.62 5.85 6.94
CA LEU A 136 -2.55 6.05 7.90
C LEU A 136 -2.87 7.17 8.90
N PRO A 137 -2.34 7.11 10.14
CA PRO A 137 -2.52 8.17 11.11
C PRO A 137 -1.86 9.49 10.66
N GLY A 138 -2.59 10.60 10.82
CA GLY A 138 -2.15 11.93 10.40
C GLY A 138 -2.27 12.18 8.90
N ALA A 139 -3.12 11.43 8.19
CA ALA A 139 -3.32 11.57 6.75
C ALA A 139 -4.22 12.77 6.40
N GLY A 140 -5.15 13.13 7.28
CA GLY A 140 -5.92 14.37 7.16
C GLY A 140 -6.99 14.37 6.05
N TYR A 141 -7.29 13.22 5.45
CA TYR A 141 -8.31 13.07 4.40
C TYR A 141 -9.76 13.09 4.95
N GLY A 142 -9.94 13.25 6.27
CA GLY A 142 -11.23 13.11 6.95
C GLY A 142 -11.81 11.69 6.87
N GLN A 143 -11.01 10.71 6.45
CA GLN A 143 -11.34 9.29 6.38
C GLN A 143 -10.92 8.58 7.68
N HIS A 144 -11.24 7.28 7.81
CA HIS A 144 -10.80 6.50 8.96
C HIS A 144 -9.28 6.28 8.90
N GLU A 145 -8.59 6.66 9.96
CA GLU A 145 -7.16 6.43 10.15
C GLU A 145 -6.96 5.28 11.15
N ASN A 146 -6.00 4.40 10.86
CA ASN A 146 -5.66 3.27 11.73
C ASN A 146 -4.82 3.72 12.94
N ASP A 147 -4.96 2.97 14.03
CA ASP A 147 -4.10 3.08 15.22
C ASP A 147 -2.65 2.70 14.87
N ILE A 148 -1.70 3.55 15.28
CA ILE A 148 -0.26 3.33 15.06
C ILE A 148 0.26 2.03 15.70
N GLU A 149 -0.29 1.60 16.85
CA GLU A 149 0.09 0.35 17.50
C GLU A 149 -0.36 -0.87 16.71
N LYS A 150 -1.55 -0.80 16.10
CA LYS A 150 -2.05 -1.85 15.19
C LYS A 150 -1.12 -1.98 13.98
N LEU A 151 -0.68 -0.85 13.42
CA LEU A 151 0.27 -0.84 12.30
C LEU A 151 1.65 -1.36 12.70
N LEU A 152 2.13 -1.02 13.90
CA LEU A 152 3.38 -1.55 14.44
C LEU A 152 3.31 -3.07 14.67
N ALA A 153 2.19 -3.58 15.16
CA ALA A 153 1.97 -5.01 15.32
C ALA A 153 1.98 -5.74 13.96
N ALA A 154 1.32 -5.18 12.94
CA ALA A 154 1.36 -5.71 11.59
C ALA A 154 2.78 -5.70 11.00
N TYR A 155 3.53 -4.61 11.21
CA TYR A 155 4.92 -4.47 10.78
C TYR A 155 5.83 -5.54 11.39
N ARG A 156 5.73 -5.76 12.71
CA ARG A 156 6.50 -6.79 13.42
C ARG A 156 6.10 -8.20 12.98
N ALA A 157 4.80 -8.46 12.80
CA ALA A 157 4.30 -9.75 12.32
C ALA A 157 4.80 -10.08 10.90
N ALA A 158 5.05 -9.06 10.07
CA ALA A 158 5.67 -9.21 8.75
C ALA A 158 7.21 -9.34 8.79
N GLY A 159 7.82 -9.40 9.98
CA GLY A 159 9.28 -9.53 10.16
C GLY A 159 10.03 -8.20 10.18
N GLY A 160 9.32 -7.07 10.30
CA GLY A 160 9.91 -5.75 10.44
C GLY A 160 10.55 -5.55 11.81
N GLU A 161 11.77 -5.01 11.80
CA GLU A 161 12.51 -4.69 13.01
C GLU A 161 12.43 -3.19 13.32
N VAL A 162 12.36 -2.87 14.60
CA VAL A 162 12.42 -1.50 15.11
C VAL A 162 13.64 -1.32 15.97
N ILE A 163 14.18 -0.11 16.01
CA ILE A 163 15.21 0.24 16.99
C ILE A 163 14.61 0.10 18.40
N ALA A 164 15.42 -0.43 19.32
CA ALA A 164 15.07 -0.60 20.73
C ALA A 164 14.89 0.76 21.43
#